data_AF-A0A7W9MZK9-F1
#
_entry.id   AF-A0A7W9MZK9-F1
#
_cell.length_a   1.000
_cell.length_b   1.000
_cell.length_c   1.000
_cell.angle_alpha   90.00
_cell.angle_beta   90.00
_cell.angle_gamma   90.00
#
_symmetry.space_group_name_H-M   'P 1'
#
loop_
_entity.id
_entity.type
_entity.pdbx_description
1 polymer ?
#
loop_
_entity_poly.entity_id
_entity_poly.type
_entity_poly.pdbx_seq_one_letter_code
_entity_poly.pdbx_strand_id
1 'polypeptide(L)'
;MRTQAAQIVAELAERLADPEKVIAATTANGTQIDIGNVPCPPWDPPTLSRGPGAPAMLFAELGGDEHRAHAHRYLQLAMAASASLPLDGPFEGLGSLVSATRVAGARGEYGAVLERLDLRVAEQARYLIAVHEAARRDGRPTTAAVVDVIGGLSGIGRYLLHRRSDVLPEVLSSLVTLLEPVEVGGVKVPGWWYDGTTKTMVGEGFERGQLNFGLAHGVPGPLGVLSLAWSQGVRVPGQDVAIAAMADWLVEWREIDAYGPYWTGYVNLDYYARRDRSRQPKPARASWCYGAPGIARALELAATALERPDLNAAGLEAVKSLLARPVDDWAVTDDMLCHGWAGLLHMFAGLDRRQPGAVGPVVDEIAERLVSSYDPTAPFGYRYYQPMADLWLDLPGLMEGATGIALALDSYARDADPITGWDSLLLLS
;
A
#
# COMPACT_ATOMS: atom_id res chain seq x y z
N MET A 1 7.30 24.90 8.88
CA MET A 1 6.61 23.71 8.34
C MET A 1 6.19 22.72 9.42
N ARG A 2 7.09 22.02 10.11
CA ARG A 2 6.71 20.98 11.12
C ARG A 2 5.68 21.44 12.17
N THR A 3 5.78 22.65 12.71
CA THR A 3 4.78 23.20 13.64
C THR A 3 3.40 23.39 13.00
N GLN A 4 3.33 23.83 11.74
CA GLN A 4 2.06 23.99 11.01
C GLN A 4 1.46 22.63 10.66
N ALA A 5 2.30 21.65 10.27
CA ALA A 5 1.86 20.28 10.07
C ALA A 5 1.22 19.70 11.36
N ALA A 6 1.86 19.91 12.52
CA ALA A 6 1.29 19.50 13.82
C ALA A 6 -0.05 20.18 14.14
N GLN A 7 -0.21 21.46 13.79
CA GLN A 7 -1.47 22.20 13.96
C GLN A 7 -2.58 21.61 13.07
N ILE A 8 -2.29 21.34 11.80
CA ILE A 8 -3.24 20.70 10.89
C ILE A 8 -3.63 19.32 11.41
N VAL A 9 -2.68 18.52 11.90
CA VAL A 9 -2.98 17.20 12.49
C VAL A 9 -3.96 17.32 13.66
N ALA A 10 -3.77 18.31 14.55
CA ALA A 10 -4.69 18.55 15.65
C ALA A 10 -6.10 18.95 15.17
N GLU A 11 -6.21 19.83 14.16
CA GLU A 11 -7.49 20.23 13.58
C GLU A 11 -8.20 19.06 12.87
N LEU A 12 -7.46 18.22 12.14
CA LEU A 12 -8.00 17.01 11.52
C LEU A 12 -8.50 16.02 12.58
N ALA A 13 -7.72 15.82 13.66
CA ALA A 13 -8.12 14.96 14.77
C ALA A 13 -9.41 15.45 15.44
N GLU A 14 -9.56 16.76 15.66
CA GLU A 14 -10.79 17.35 16.21
C GLU A 14 -12.00 17.11 15.28
N ARG A 15 -11.83 17.34 13.97
CA ARG A 15 -12.88 17.12 12.95
C ARG A 15 -13.27 15.64 12.83
N LEU A 16 -12.32 14.73 13.06
CA LEU A 16 -12.52 13.28 13.03
C LEU A 16 -12.93 12.70 14.39
N ALA A 17 -13.10 13.49 15.45
CA ALA A 17 -13.32 12.96 16.81
C ALA A 17 -14.73 12.35 17.02
N ASP A 18 -15.73 12.85 16.29
CA ASP A 18 -17.13 12.45 16.42
C ASP A 18 -17.60 11.64 15.20
N PRO A 19 -17.77 10.31 15.33
CA PRO A 19 -18.20 9.45 14.23
C PRO A 19 -19.51 9.89 13.57
N GLU A 20 -20.47 10.43 14.32
CA GLU A 20 -21.75 10.85 13.75
C GLU A 20 -21.59 12.03 12.79
N LYS A 21 -20.76 13.01 13.17
CA LYS A 21 -20.42 14.15 12.31
C LYS A 21 -19.62 13.71 11.10
N VAL A 22 -18.67 12.78 11.27
CA VAL A 22 -17.87 12.24 10.17
C VAL A 22 -18.75 11.55 9.14
N ILE A 23 -19.67 10.68 9.58
CA ILE A 23 -20.61 9.98 8.69
C ILE A 23 -21.52 10.99 7.97
N ALA A 24 -22.07 11.97 8.71
CA ALA A 24 -22.93 12.99 8.14
C ALA A 24 -22.22 13.84 7.07
N ALA A 25 -20.97 14.24 7.32
CA ALA A 25 -20.16 14.97 6.35
C ALA A 25 -19.83 14.13 5.11
N THR A 26 -19.39 12.89 5.30
CA THR A 26 -19.01 11.97 4.21
C THR A 26 -20.19 11.65 3.28
N THR A 27 -21.41 11.65 3.82
CA THR A 27 -22.65 11.30 3.08
C THR A 27 -23.51 12.50 2.72
N ALA A 28 -23.03 13.73 2.94
CA ALA A 28 -23.80 14.96 2.71
C ALA A 28 -24.28 15.11 1.26
N ASN A 29 -23.50 14.60 0.30
CA ASN A 29 -23.80 14.66 -1.13
C ASN A 29 -24.43 13.36 -1.68
N GLY A 30 -24.89 12.47 -0.79
CA GLY A 30 -25.51 11.19 -1.15
C GLY A 30 -24.88 10.00 -0.44
N THR A 31 -25.64 8.91 -0.32
CA THR A 31 -25.18 7.65 0.31
C THR A 31 -24.64 6.64 -0.70
N GLN A 32 -24.70 6.97 -1.99
CA GLN A 32 -24.23 6.13 -3.09
C GLN A 32 -23.70 7.03 -4.20
N ILE A 33 -22.54 6.66 -4.74
CA ILE A 33 -21.89 7.28 -5.89
C ILE A 33 -21.60 6.19 -6.92
N ASP A 34 -21.68 6.51 -8.21
CA ASP A 34 -21.35 5.57 -9.28
C ASP A 34 -19.90 5.79 -9.73
N ILE A 35 -19.05 4.79 -9.51
CA ILE A 35 -17.64 4.81 -9.93
C ILE A 35 -17.50 3.79 -11.06
N GLY A 36 -17.34 4.27 -12.30
CA GLY A 36 -17.21 3.39 -13.47
C GLY A 36 -18.36 2.41 -13.66
N ASN A 37 -19.60 2.86 -13.43
CA ASN A 37 -20.83 2.07 -13.44
C ASN A 37 -20.95 1.02 -12.31
N VAL A 38 -20.14 1.15 -11.26
CA VAL A 38 -20.27 0.35 -10.03
C VAL A 38 -20.79 1.24 -8.91
N PRO A 39 -21.95 0.92 -8.31
CA PRO A 39 -22.44 1.56 -7.10
C PRO A 39 -21.44 1.40 -5.95
N CYS A 40 -20.99 2.52 -5.39
CA CYS A 40 -20.09 2.54 -4.23
C CYS A 40 -20.63 3.51 -3.16
N PRO A 41 -20.65 3.14 -1.88
CA PRO A 41 -20.95 4.10 -0.84
C PRO A 41 -19.72 5.02 -0.58
N PRO A 42 -19.90 6.32 -0.34
CA PRO A 42 -18.81 7.21 0.05
C PRO A 42 -18.35 6.94 1.49
N TRP A 43 -19.26 6.52 2.38
CA TRP A 43 -18.93 5.95 3.68
C TRP A 43 -19.08 4.42 3.62
N ASP A 44 -17.95 3.71 3.64
CA ASP A 44 -17.91 2.26 3.50
C ASP A 44 -17.25 1.62 4.73
N PRO A 45 -18.03 1.34 5.79
CA PRO A 45 -17.47 0.94 7.08
C PRO A 45 -16.55 -0.30 7.06
N PRO A 46 -16.81 -1.33 6.23
CA PRO A 46 -15.92 -2.48 6.13
C PRO A 46 -14.56 -2.24 5.49
N THR A 47 -14.18 -1.01 5.14
CA THR A 47 -12.90 -0.71 4.50
C THR A 47 -12.03 0.22 5.34
N LEU A 48 -10.70 0.13 5.19
CA LEU A 48 -9.79 1.17 5.69
C LEU A 48 -9.79 2.43 4.81
N SER A 49 -10.18 2.30 3.53
CA SER A 49 -10.16 3.42 2.59
C SER A 49 -11.22 4.48 2.89
N ARG A 50 -12.38 4.07 3.43
CA ARG A 50 -13.53 4.97 3.67
C ARG A 50 -14.23 4.75 5.00
N GLY A 51 -13.86 3.73 5.77
CA GLY A 51 -14.56 3.33 6.98
C GLY A 51 -13.92 3.80 8.31
N PRO A 52 -14.52 3.42 9.44
CA PRO A 52 -14.13 3.83 10.78
C PRO A 52 -12.78 3.26 11.24
N GLY A 53 -12.29 2.19 10.61
CA GLY A 53 -10.99 1.60 10.99
C GLY A 53 -9.82 2.58 10.84
N ALA A 54 -9.88 3.46 9.84
CA ALA A 54 -8.82 4.44 9.60
C ALA A 54 -8.74 5.54 10.69
N PRO A 55 -9.82 6.27 11.03
CA PRO A 55 -9.80 7.19 12.17
C PRO A 55 -9.35 6.51 13.48
N ALA A 56 -9.72 5.25 13.72
CA ALA A 56 -9.23 4.51 14.89
C ALA A 56 -7.69 4.42 14.93
N MET A 57 -7.05 4.21 13.78
CA MET A 57 -5.59 4.16 13.65
C MET A 57 -4.95 5.52 13.94
N LEU A 58 -5.52 6.62 13.44
CA LEU A 58 -5.03 7.97 13.72
C LEU A 58 -5.05 8.25 15.23
N PHE A 59 -6.17 8.02 15.88
CA PHE A 59 -6.28 8.28 17.32
C PHE A 59 -5.38 7.37 18.17
N ALA A 60 -5.15 6.13 17.74
CA ALA A 60 -4.18 5.26 18.38
C ALA A 60 -2.73 5.80 18.25
N GLU A 61 -2.38 6.34 17.09
CA GLU A 61 -1.08 6.96 16.83
C GLU A 61 -0.85 8.19 17.72
N LEU A 62 -1.83 9.10 17.78
CA LEU A 62 -1.76 10.32 18.59
C LEU A 62 -1.67 10.02 20.10
N GLY A 63 -2.31 8.94 20.57
CA GLY A 63 -2.22 8.49 21.96
C GLY A 63 -2.83 9.46 22.98
N GLY A 64 -2.69 9.13 24.27
CA GLY A 64 -3.41 9.82 25.36
C GLY A 64 -4.80 9.23 25.62
N ASP A 65 -5.37 9.49 26.81
CA ASP A 65 -6.63 8.87 27.24
C ASP A 65 -7.81 9.24 26.34
N GLU A 66 -7.92 10.50 25.95
CA GLU A 66 -9.00 11.01 25.10
C GLU A 66 -8.96 10.38 23.69
N HIS A 67 -7.81 10.45 23.00
CA HIS A 67 -7.68 9.80 21.70
C HIS A 67 -7.87 8.28 21.78
N ARG A 68 -7.38 7.61 22.83
CA ARG A 68 -7.67 6.17 23.00
C ARG A 68 -9.17 5.87 23.13
N ALA A 69 -9.94 6.76 23.76
CA ALA A 69 -11.40 6.63 23.79
C ALA A 69 -12.04 6.81 22.40
N HIS A 70 -11.58 7.78 21.60
CA HIS A 70 -12.01 7.94 20.21
C HIS A 70 -11.67 6.70 19.36
N ALA A 71 -10.43 6.20 19.46
CA ALA A 71 -10.00 4.99 18.78
C ALA A 71 -10.92 3.80 19.12
N HIS A 72 -11.24 3.62 20.41
CA HIS A 72 -12.14 2.56 20.85
C HIS A 72 -13.56 2.70 20.25
N ARG A 73 -14.12 3.91 20.22
CA ARG A 73 -15.45 4.17 19.63
C ARG A 73 -15.48 3.81 18.14
N TYR A 74 -14.44 4.17 17.39
CA TYR A 74 -14.34 3.80 15.98
C TYR A 74 -14.15 2.30 15.76
N LEU A 75 -13.37 1.61 16.60
CA LEU A 75 -13.26 0.15 16.54
C LEU A 75 -14.59 -0.56 16.81
N GLN A 76 -15.42 -0.04 17.71
CA GLN A 76 -16.76 -0.58 17.93
C GLN A 76 -17.64 -0.48 16.67
N LEU A 77 -17.54 0.64 15.93
CA LEU A 77 -18.24 0.80 14.65
C LEU A 77 -17.70 -0.15 13.58
N ALA A 78 -16.38 -0.28 13.47
CA ALA A 78 -15.75 -1.22 12.56
C ALA A 78 -16.18 -2.66 12.86
N MET A 79 -16.21 -3.04 14.14
CA MET A 79 -16.65 -4.36 14.59
C MET A 79 -18.12 -4.62 14.25
N ALA A 80 -19.00 -3.65 14.50
CA ALA A 80 -20.41 -3.77 14.19
C ALA A 80 -20.67 -3.99 12.69
N ALA A 81 -19.89 -3.36 11.81
CA ALA A 81 -20.07 -3.45 10.37
C ALA A 81 -19.36 -4.66 9.73
N SER A 82 -18.26 -5.14 10.31
CA SER A 82 -17.41 -6.17 9.69
C SER A 82 -17.52 -7.56 10.29
N ALA A 83 -18.16 -7.72 11.47
CA ALA A 83 -18.14 -8.99 12.21
C ALA A 83 -18.70 -10.21 11.46
N SER A 84 -19.63 -10.00 10.53
CA SER A 84 -20.24 -11.07 9.72
C SER A 84 -19.69 -11.18 8.30
N LEU A 85 -18.72 -10.32 7.93
CA LEU A 85 -18.15 -10.29 6.60
C LEU A 85 -16.97 -11.27 6.48
N PRO A 86 -16.70 -11.78 5.27
CA PRO A 86 -15.46 -12.51 5.02
C PRO A 86 -14.25 -11.60 5.21
N LEU A 87 -13.09 -12.22 5.38
CA LEU A 87 -11.82 -11.51 5.32
C LEU A 87 -11.44 -11.34 3.85
N ASP A 88 -11.14 -10.11 3.44
CA ASP A 88 -10.70 -9.77 2.09
C ASP A 88 -9.45 -8.88 2.17
N GLY A 89 -8.29 -9.53 2.27
CA GLY A 89 -7.01 -8.90 2.62
C GLY A 89 -7.02 -8.14 3.94
N PRO A 90 -5.97 -7.34 4.22
CA PRO A 90 -5.92 -6.46 5.40
C PRO A 90 -6.70 -5.15 5.29
N PHE A 91 -7.27 -4.79 4.15
CA PHE A 91 -7.91 -3.47 3.93
C PHE A 91 -9.43 -3.48 3.83
N GLU A 92 -10.05 -4.65 3.59
CA GLU A 92 -11.48 -4.77 3.32
C GLU A 92 -12.15 -5.87 4.18
N GLY A 93 -13.48 -5.82 4.27
CA GLY A 93 -14.29 -6.75 5.04
C GLY A 93 -13.87 -6.83 6.51
N LEU A 94 -13.70 -8.06 7.01
CA LEU A 94 -13.15 -8.32 8.34
C LEU A 94 -11.67 -7.90 8.47
N GLY A 95 -10.95 -7.82 7.36
CA GLY A 95 -9.55 -7.40 7.28
C GLY A 95 -9.29 -5.98 7.76
N SER A 96 -10.19 -5.05 7.43
CA SER A 96 -10.09 -3.67 7.91
C SER A 96 -10.13 -3.58 9.44
N LEU A 97 -11.01 -4.37 10.08
CA LEU A 97 -11.07 -4.49 11.54
C LEU A 97 -9.81 -5.13 12.12
N VAL A 98 -9.30 -6.19 11.48
CA VAL A 98 -8.05 -6.87 11.86
C VAL A 98 -6.90 -5.87 11.93
N SER A 99 -6.70 -5.11 10.85
CA SER A 99 -5.64 -4.12 10.74
C SER A 99 -5.80 -2.97 11.72
N ALA A 100 -7.00 -2.39 11.82
CA ALA A 100 -7.28 -1.29 12.73
C ALA A 100 -7.10 -1.71 14.20
N THR A 101 -7.58 -2.90 14.58
CA THR A 101 -7.43 -3.42 15.94
C THR A 101 -5.96 -3.67 16.28
N ARG A 102 -5.16 -4.18 15.33
CA ARG A 102 -3.72 -4.37 15.53
C ARG A 102 -2.99 -3.06 15.78
N VAL A 103 -3.27 -2.05 14.96
CA VAL A 103 -2.69 -0.70 15.12
C VAL A 103 -3.08 -0.10 16.46
N ALA A 104 -4.37 -0.17 16.81
CA ALA A 104 -4.89 0.38 18.04
C ALA A 104 -4.40 -0.37 19.30
N GLY A 105 -4.10 -1.66 19.18
CA GLY A 105 -3.54 -2.51 20.23
C GLY A 105 -2.02 -2.49 20.31
N ALA A 106 -1.33 -1.57 19.64
CA ALA A 106 0.14 -1.52 19.61
C ALA A 106 0.78 -1.37 21.01
N ARG A 107 0.02 -0.96 22.04
CA ARG A 107 0.49 -0.82 23.43
C ARG A 107 0.04 -1.97 24.34
N GLY A 108 -0.49 -3.05 23.76
CA GLY A 108 -0.90 -4.28 24.46
C GLY A 108 -2.41 -4.43 24.66
N GLU A 109 -3.22 -3.48 24.18
CA GLU A 109 -4.67 -3.56 24.22
C GLU A 109 -5.23 -4.60 23.21
N TYR A 110 -6.50 -4.99 23.40
CA TYR A 110 -7.27 -5.84 22.48
C TYR A 110 -6.73 -7.26 22.21
N GLY A 111 -5.76 -7.75 22.99
CA GLY A 111 -5.13 -9.07 22.79
C GLY A 111 -6.12 -10.21 22.56
N ALA A 112 -7.16 -10.34 23.40
CA ALA A 112 -8.17 -11.40 23.26
C ALA A 112 -9.01 -11.31 21.98
N VAL A 113 -9.23 -10.11 21.44
CA VAL A 113 -9.93 -9.93 20.15
C VAL A 113 -8.98 -10.28 19.01
N LEU A 114 -7.73 -9.80 19.09
CA LEU A 114 -6.70 -10.11 18.11
C LEU A 114 -6.46 -11.61 17.97
N GLU A 115 -6.40 -12.36 19.07
CA GLU A 115 -6.26 -13.84 19.01
C GLU A 115 -7.36 -14.51 18.19
N ARG A 116 -8.60 -14.01 18.28
CA ARG A 116 -9.73 -14.56 17.48
C ARG A 116 -9.65 -14.13 16.02
N LEU A 117 -9.25 -12.89 15.77
CA LEU A 117 -9.06 -12.36 14.42
C LEU A 117 -7.88 -13.05 13.71
N ASP A 118 -6.81 -13.35 14.44
CA ASP A 118 -5.62 -14.07 13.96
C ASP A 118 -6.00 -15.45 13.38
N LEU A 119 -6.96 -16.16 13.99
CA LEU A 119 -7.50 -17.42 13.45
C LEU A 119 -8.19 -17.22 12.09
N ARG A 120 -8.96 -16.14 11.92
CA ARG A 120 -9.64 -15.83 10.65
C ARG A 120 -8.65 -15.47 9.55
N VAL A 121 -7.57 -14.76 9.90
CA VAL A 121 -6.48 -14.45 8.97
C VAL A 121 -5.75 -15.73 8.54
N ALA A 122 -5.46 -16.62 9.48
CA ALA A 122 -4.84 -17.92 9.18
C ALA A 122 -5.70 -18.78 8.24
N GLU A 123 -7.01 -18.82 8.46
CA GLU A 123 -7.95 -19.52 7.56
C GLU A 123 -7.94 -18.93 6.14
N GLN A 124 -8.01 -17.59 6.03
CA GLN A 124 -7.97 -16.93 4.71
C GLN A 124 -6.62 -17.16 4.01
N ALA A 125 -5.52 -17.11 4.75
CA ALA A 125 -4.19 -17.40 4.21
C ALA A 125 -4.14 -18.80 3.58
N ARG A 126 -4.58 -19.83 4.31
CA ARG A 126 -4.62 -21.21 3.80
C ARG A 126 -5.57 -21.39 2.63
N TYR A 127 -6.71 -20.71 2.63
CA TYR A 127 -7.62 -20.71 1.48
C TYR A 127 -6.93 -20.16 0.22
N LEU A 128 -6.29 -19.00 0.32
CA LEU A 128 -5.61 -18.38 -0.82
C LEU A 128 -4.39 -19.18 -1.29
N ILE A 129 -3.66 -19.81 -0.36
CA ILE A 129 -2.57 -20.76 -0.69
C ILE A 129 -3.13 -21.91 -1.53
N ALA A 130 -4.22 -22.55 -1.10
CA ALA A 130 -4.82 -23.66 -1.83
C ALA A 130 -5.32 -23.25 -3.23
N VAL A 131 -5.88 -22.04 -3.36
CA VAL A 131 -6.30 -21.48 -4.66
C VAL A 131 -5.10 -21.26 -5.57
N HIS A 132 -4.00 -20.69 -5.05
CA HIS A 132 -2.77 -20.47 -5.80
C HIS A 132 -2.12 -21.78 -6.24
N GLU A 133 -2.02 -22.77 -5.34
CA GLU A 133 -1.48 -24.10 -5.65
C GLU A 133 -2.31 -24.81 -6.75
N ALA A 134 -3.64 -24.67 -6.71
CA ALA A 134 -4.49 -25.19 -7.77
C ALA A 134 -4.22 -24.50 -9.11
N ALA A 135 -4.12 -23.16 -9.13
CA ALA A 135 -3.79 -22.41 -10.34
C ALA A 135 -2.41 -22.81 -10.91
N ARG A 136 -1.40 -22.94 -10.06
CA ARG A 136 -0.05 -23.40 -10.42
C ARG A 136 -0.05 -24.79 -11.05
N ARG A 137 -0.80 -25.75 -10.47
CA ARG A 137 -0.93 -27.11 -11.02
C ARG A 137 -1.57 -27.13 -12.40
N ASP A 138 -2.47 -26.20 -12.67
CA ASP A 138 -3.10 -26.04 -13.99
C ASP A 138 -2.23 -25.26 -14.99
N GLY A 139 -1.03 -24.80 -14.58
CA GLY A 139 -0.17 -23.95 -15.39
C GLY A 139 -0.72 -22.55 -15.62
N ARG A 140 -1.67 -22.09 -14.80
CA ARG A 140 -2.31 -20.78 -14.94
C ARG A 140 -1.45 -19.67 -14.31
N PRO A 141 -1.53 -18.44 -14.85
CA PRO A 141 -0.93 -17.26 -14.22
C PRO A 141 -1.43 -17.06 -12.78
N THR A 142 -0.67 -16.29 -11.99
CA THR A 142 -1.10 -15.90 -10.65
C THR A 142 -2.20 -14.84 -10.70
N THR A 143 -2.78 -14.52 -9.55
CA THR A 143 -3.88 -13.55 -9.41
C THR A 143 -3.53 -12.50 -8.37
N ALA A 144 -4.26 -11.37 -8.37
CA ALA A 144 -4.09 -10.34 -7.34
C ALA A 144 -4.16 -10.88 -5.91
N ALA A 145 -4.98 -11.90 -5.64
CA ALA A 145 -5.13 -12.49 -4.32
C ALA A 145 -3.85 -13.11 -3.74
N VAL A 146 -2.81 -13.32 -4.53
CA VAL A 146 -1.51 -13.82 -4.06
C VAL A 146 -0.54 -12.67 -3.79
N VAL A 147 -0.43 -11.79 -4.76
CA VAL A 147 0.73 -10.92 -4.93
C VAL A 147 0.42 -9.48 -4.45
N ASP A 148 -0.86 -9.13 -4.35
CA ASP A 148 -1.36 -7.86 -3.80
C ASP A 148 -1.13 -7.70 -2.27
N VAL A 149 -0.81 -6.47 -1.86
CA VAL A 149 -0.66 -6.02 -0.47
C VAL A 149 -2.02 -5.62 0.11
N ILE A 150 -2.95 -5.15 -0.71
CA ILE A 150 -4.26 -4.68 -0.26
C ILE A 150 -5.21 -5.84 0.03
N GLY A 151 -5.39 -6.74 -0.94
CA GLY A 151 -6.29 -7.89 -0.87
C GLY A 151 -5.60 -9.26 -0.70
N GLY A 152 -4.29 -9.33 -0.93
CA GLY A 152 -3.62 -10.61 -1.21
C GLY A 152 -2.75 -11.19 -0.09
N LEU A 153 -2.12 -12.33 -0.41
CA LEU A 153 -1.20 -13.04 0.48
C LEU A 153 0.01 -12.19 0.91
N SER A 154 0.46 -11.22 0.10
CA SER A 154 1.51 -10.28 0.53
C SER A 154 1.07 -9.47 1.77
N GLY A 155 -0.13 -8.88 1.72
CA GLY A 155 -0.68 -8.11 2.84
C GLY A 155 -0.95 -8.96 4.08
N ILE A 156 -1.55 -10.13 3.86
CA ILE A 156 -1.80 -11.12 4.92
C ILE A 156 -0.48 -11.60 5.54
N GLY A 157 0.52 -11.92 4.71
CA GLY A 157 1.85 -12.32 5.16
C GLY A 157 2.52 -11.24 5.99
N ARG A 158 2.39 -9.96 5.60
CA ARG A 158 2.91 -8.84 6.40
C ARG A 158 2.23 -8.73 7.77
N TYR A 159 0.92 -8.93 7.83
CA TYR A 159 0.18 -8.97 9.09
C TYR A 159 0.65 -10.14 9.97
N LEU A 160 0.70 -11.35 9.41
CA LEU A 160 1.11 -12.57 10.13
C LEU A 160 2.56 -12.49 10.62
N LEU A 161 3.45 -11.83 9.87
CA LEU A 161 4.82 -11.51 10.32
C LEU A 161 4.82 -10.63 11.56
N HIS A 162 4.02 -9.56 11.57
CA HIS A 162 3.91 -8.70 12.75
C HIS A 162 3.37 -9.46 13.97
N ARG A 163 2.41 -10.36 13.74
CA ARG A 163 1.79 -11.19 14.79
C ARG A 163 2.61 -12.42 15.18
N ARG A 164 3.73 -12.69 14.48
CA ARG A 164 4.57 -13.89 14.68
C ARG A 164 3.77 -15.19 14.61
N SER A 165 2.83 -15.26 13.68
CA SER A 165 1.98 -16.43 13.50
C SER A 165 2.78 -17.64 12.98
N ASP A 166 2.41 -18.82 13.46
CA ASP A 166 2.90 -20.12 13.01
C ASP A 166 2.48 -20.49 11.58
N VAL A 167 1.50 -19.80 11.01
CA VAL A 167 1.05 -19.97 9.60
C VAL A 167 1.92 -19.19 8.61
N LEU A 168 2.70 -18.22 9.09
CA LEU A 168 3.53 -17.39 8.22
C LEU A 168 4.46 -18.20 7.29
N PRO A 169 5.17 -19.26 7.75
CA PRO A 169 6.00 -20.07 6.86
C PRO A 169 5.23 -20.70 5.68
N GLU A 170 3.94 -21.03 5.84
CA GLU A 170 3.09 -21.53 4.75
C GLU A 170 2.91 -20.45 3.68
N VAL A 171 2.61 -19.20 4.10
CA VAL A 171 2.47 -18.04 3.21
C VAL A 171 3.79 -17.74 2.48
N LEU A 172 4.91 -17.70 3.21
CA LEU A 172 6.22 -17.44 2.61
C LEU A 172 6.57 -18.52 1.58
N SER A 173 6.32 -19.79 1.89
CA SER A 173 6.56 -20.90 0.96
C SER A 173 5.71 -20.77 -0.29
N SER A 174 4.44 -20.35 -0.15
CA SER A 174 3.55 -20.08 -1.28
C SER A 174 4.06 -18.94 -2.16
N LEU A 175 4.53 -17.83 -1.57
CA LEU A 175 5.12 -16.71 -2.31
C LEU A 175 6.43 -17.09 -3.02
N VAL A 176 7.24 -17.98 -2.45
CA VAL A 176 8.47 -18.51 -3.10
C VAL A 176 8.15 -19.24 -4.40
N THR A 177 6.98 -19.89 -4.52
CA THR A 177 6.59 -20.59 -5.76
C THR A 177 6.42 -19.65 -6.96
N LEU A 178 6.31 -18.34 -6.75
CA LEU A 178 6.29 -17.35 -7.84
C LEU A 178 7.62 -17.29 -8.62
N LEU A 179 8.69 -17.89 -8.11
CA LEU A 179 9.93 -18.10 -8.86
C LEU A 179 9.73 -19.03 -10.05
N GLU A 180 8.75 -19.93 -9.97
CA GLU A 180 8.48 -20.88 -11.04
C GLU A 180 7.74 -20.18 -12.19
N PRO A 181 8.32 -20.12 -13.40
CA PRO A 181 7.70 -19.44 -14.53
C PRO A 181 6.41 -20.15 -14.99
N VAL A 182 5.59 -19.44 -15.75
CA VAL A 182 4.40 -19.98 -16.44
C VAL A 182 4.48 -19.71 -17.93
N GLU A 183 3.66 -20.39 -18.74
CA GLU A 183 3.58 -20.18 -20.18
C GLU A 183 2.26 -19.49 -20.54
N VAL A 184 2.34 -18.36 -21.23
CA VAL A 184 1.17 -17.61 -21.69
C VAL A 184 1.31 -17.35 -23.18
N GLY A 185 0.38 -17.88 -23.98
CA GLY A 185 0.40 -17.69 -25.44
C GLY A 185 1.69 -18.16 -26.12
N GLY A 186 2.32 -19.24 -25.61
CA GLY A 186 3.60 -19.76 -26.11
C GLY A 186 4.84 -18.99 -25.65
N VAL A 187 4.68 -18.00 -24.76
CA VAL A 187 5.79 -17.21 -24.19
C VAL A 187 5.98 -17.60 -22.73
N LYS A 188 7.22 -17.92 -22.36
CA LYS A 188 7.60 -18.18 -20.96
C LYS A 188 7.74 -16.87 -20.20
N VAL A 189 6.87 -16.67 -19.21
CA VAL A 189 6.78 -15.44 -18.39
C VAL A 189 7.11 -15.76 -16.92
N PRO A 190 7.46 -14.76 -16.08
CA PRO A 190 7.72 -14.98 -14.66
C PRO A 190 6.47 -15.50 -13.94
N GLY A 191 6.65 -16.18 -12.80
CA GLY A 191 5.52 -16.73 -12.03
C GLY A 191 4.61 -15.66 -11.41
N TRP A 192 5.06 -14.40 -11.35
CA TRP A 192 4.27 -13.22 -10.98
C TRP A 192 3.60 -12.53 -12.19
N TRP A 193 3.40 -13.24 -13.30
CA TRP A 193 2.50 -12.78 -14.36
C TRP A 193 1.04 -12.85 -13.88
N TYR A 194 0.34 -11.73 -13.96
CA TYR A 194 -1.07 -11.60 -13.60
C TYR A 194 -1.95 -11.99 -14.78
N ASP A 195 -3.06 -12.66 -14.50
CA ASP A 195 -4.06 -12.96 -15.51
C ASP A 195 -4.80 -11.71 -16.05
N GLY A 196 -5.23 -11.79 -17.31
CA GLY A 196 -6.03 -10.78 -17.99
C GLY A 196 -7.52 -11.05 -17.79
N THR A 197 -8.10 -10.53 -16.71
CA THR A 197 -9.55 -10.61 -16.44
C THR A 197 -10.18 -9.24 -16.63
N THR A 198 -11.52 -9.19 -16.72
CA THR A 198 -12.23 -7.90 -16.76
C THR A 198 -11.97 -7.02 -15.54
N LYS A 199 -11.53 -7.60 -14.41
CA LYS A 199 -11.17 -6.87 -13.19
C LYS A 199 -9.72 -6.39 -13.16
N THR A 200 -8.83 -7.03 -13.90
CA THR A 200 -7.38 -6.78 -13.84
C THR A 200 -6.82 -6.12 -15.09
N MET A 201 -7.55 -6.17 -16.21
CA MET A 201 -7.16 -5.55 -17.47
C MET A 201 -7.11 -4.03 -17.34
N VAL A 202 -5.94 -3.45 -17.63
CA VAL A 202 -5.71 -1.99 -17.53
C VAL A 202 -5.92 -1.24 -18.84
N GLY A 203 -6.25 -1.95 -19.93
CA GLY A 203 -6.53 -1.38 -21.24
C GLY A 203 -6.48 -2.42 -22.36
N GLU A 204 -6.67 -1.96 -23.59
CA GLU A 204 -6.52 -2.78 -24.80
C GLU A 204 -5.12 -3.39 -24.89
N GLY A 205 -5.02 -4.67 -25.28
CA GLY A 205 -3.76 -5.39 -25.41
C GLY A 205 -3.29 -6.09 -24.13
N PHE A 206 -4.06 -6.01 -23.04
CA PHE A 206 -3.79 -6.68 -21.76
C PHE A 206 -4.67 -7.91 -21.52
N GLU A 207 -5.38 -8.40 -22.55
CA GLU A 207 -6.30 -9.55 -22.47
C GLU A 207 -5.55 -10.85 -22.13
N ARG A 208 -4.24 -10.90 -22.42
CA ARG A 208 -3.36 -12.03 -22.07
C ARG A 208 -2.61 -11.81 -20.75
N GLY A 209 -3.07 -10.87 -19.93
CA GLY A 209 -2.46 -10.56 -18.66
C GLY A 209 -1.26 -9.64 -18.75
N GLN A 210 -0.56 -9.50 -17.63
CA GLN A 210 0.42 -8.43 -17.45
C GLN A 210 1.43 -8.70 -16.35
N LEU A 211 2.55 -8.00 -16.44
CA LEU A 211 3.39 -7.71 -15.27
C LEU A 211 2.86 -6.46 -14.59
N ASN A 212 2.86 -6.49 -13.26
CA ASN A 212 2.53 -5.35 -12.42
C ASN A 212 3.74 -4.97 -11.56
N PHE A 213 4.21 -3.74 -11.73
CA PHE A 213 5.37 -3.19 -11.03
C PHE A 213 5.00 -2.39 -9.76
N GLY A 214 3.71 -2.26 -9.45
CA GLY A 214 3.25 -1.53 -8.28
C GLY A 214 3.61 -2.25 -6.98
N LEU A 215 4.06 -1.49 -5.96
CA LEU A 215 4.27 -2.06 -4.63
C LEU A 215 2.97 -2.58 -4.03
N ALA A 216 1.87 -1.86 -4.24
CA ALA A 216 0.57 -2.28 -3.75
C ALA A 216 0.14 -3.59 -4.41
N HIS A 217 0.22 -3.67 -5.74
CA HIS A 217 -0.51 -4.67 -6.51
C HIS A 217 0.40 -5.54 -7.39
N GLY A 218 1.69 -5.66 -7.09
CA GLY A 218 2.67 -6.25 -8.00
C GLY A 218 3.82 -6.96 -7.28
N VAL A 219 4.83 -7.38 -8.05
CA VAL A 219 5.98 -8.15 -7.54
C VAL A 219 6.77 -7.49 -6.39
N PRO A 220 6.84 -6.15 -6.24
CA PRO A 220 7.49 -5.58 -5.06
C PRO A 220 6.78 -5.93 -3.74
N GLY A 221 5.50 -6.29 -3.77
CA GLY A 221 4.73 -6.76 -2.61
C GLY A 221 5.32 -8.03 -1.97
N PRO A 222 5.33 -9.18 -2.67
CA PRO A 222 5.98 -10.40 -2.17
C PRO A 222 7.45 -10.20 -1.84
N LEU A 223 8.18 -9.43 -2.66
CA LEU A 223 9.58 -9.11 -2.42
C LEU A 223 9.77 -8.47 -1.04
N GLY A 224 8.96 -7.46 -0.71
CA GLY A 224 8.99 -6.78 0.59
C GLY A 224 8.71 -7.72 1.75
N VAL A 225 7.68 -8.57 1.64
CA VAL A 225 7.29 -9.51 2.70
C VAL A 225 8.36 -10.56 2.94
N LEU A 226 8.87 -11.19 1.87
CA LEU A 226 9.93 -12.19 1.95
C LEU A 226 11.20 -11.58 2.56
N SER A 227 11.56 -10.35 2.17
CA SER A 227 12.75 -9.65 2.68
C SER A 227 12.62 -9.27 4.14
N LEU A 228 11.45 -8.78 4.57
CA LEU A 228 11.17 -8.47 5.97
C LEU A 228 11.21 -9.73 6.84
N ALA A 229 10.57 -10.82 6.39
CA ALA A 229 10.59 -12.09 7.11
C ALA A 229 12.02 -12.63 7.25
N TRP A 230 12.81 -12.57 6.18
CA TRP A 230 14.22 -12.98 6.18
C TRP A 230 15.04 -12.18 7.20
N SER A 231 14.88 -10.85 7.19
CA SER A 231 15.57 -9.94 8.10
C SER A 231 15.18 -10.16 9.57
N GLN A 232 13.95 -10.65 9.83
CA GLN A 232 13.46 -11.01 11.16
C GLN A 232 13.77 -12.47 11.54
N GLY A 233 14.51 -13.21 10.72
CA GLY A 233 14.93 -14.58 10.99
C GLY A 233 13.89 -15.66 10.70
N VAL A 234 12.74 -15.32 10.10
CA VAL A 234 11.77 -16.31 9.62
C VAL A 234 12.14 -16.73 8.20
N ARG A 235 12.60 -17.97 8.07
CA ARG A 235 13.18 -18.50 6.83
C ARG A 235 12.45 -19.75 6.35
N VAL A 236 12.20 -19.83 5.05
CA VAL A 236 11.71 -21.02 4.34
C VAL A 236 12.64 -21.40 3.18
N PRO A 237 12.64 -22.66 2.70
CA PRO A 237 13.48 -23.07 1.58
C PRO A 237 13.28 -22.19 0.34
N GLY A 238 14.38 -21.76 -0.28
CA GLY A 238 14.37 -20.96 -1.51
C GLY A 238 13.97 -19.48 -1.34
N GLN A 239 13.75 -19.01 -0.11
CA GLN A 239 13.34 -17.62 0.15
C GLN A 239 14.39 -16.60 -0.31
N ASP A 240 15.66 -16.82 -0.02
CA ASP A 240 16.78 -16.00 -0.48
C ASP A 240 16.89 -15.96 -2.00
N VAL A 241 16.74 -17.11 -2.65
CA VAL A 241 16.75 -17.23 -4.12
C VAL A 241 15.57 -16.46 -4.72
N ALA A 242 14.38 -16.56 -4.13
CA ALA A 242 13.21 -15.82 -4.57
C ALA A 242 13.39 -14.30 -4.40
N ILE A 243 13.91 -13.84 -3.25
CA ILE A 243 14.22 -12.42 -3.01
C ILE A 243 15.21 -11.91 -4.06
N ALA A 244 16.31 -12.62 -4.28
CA ALA A 244 17.33 -12.23 -5.25
C ALA A 244 16.75 -12.16 -6.67
N ALA A 245 16.02 -13.19 -7.11
CA ALA A 245 15.45 -13.27 -8.45
C ALA A 245 14.42 -12.15 -8.71
N MET A 246 13.53 -11.88 -7.75
CA MET A 246 12.54 -10.80 -7.88
C MET A 246 13.21 -9.42 -7.91
N ALA A 247 14.22 -9.19 -7.06
CA ALA A 247 14.94 -7.93 -7.02
C ALA A 247 15.80 -7.69 -8.28
N ASP A 248 16.58 -8.69 -8.70
CA ASP A 248 17.40 -8.62 -9.91
C ASP A 248 16.52 -8.43 -11.15
N TRP A 249 15.35 -9.07 -11.19
CA TRP A 249 14.36 -8.86 -12.25
C TRP A 249 13.83 -7.42 -12.26
N LEU A 250 13.47 -6.84 -11.12
CA LEU A 250 13.07 -5.43 -11.05
C LEU A 250 14.17 -4.51 -11.58
N VAL A 251 15.43 -4.78 -11.24
CA VAL A 251 16.59 -4.02 -11.73
C VAL A 251 16.79 -4.18 -13.25
N GLU A 252 16.58 -5.38 -13.80
CA GLU A 252 16.69 -5.65 -15.25
C GLU A 252 15.58 -4.96 -16.07
N TRP A 253 14.37 -4.89 -15.52
CA TRP A 253 13.17 -4.37 -16.18
C TRP A 253 12.94 -2.87 -16.01
N ARG A 254 13.99 -2.15 -15.57
CA ARG A 254 14.02 -0.69 -15.67
C ARG A 254 14.02 -0.25 -17.12
N GLU A 255 13.30 0.83 -17.38
CA GLU A 255 13.46 1.64 -18.59
C GLU A 255 14.39 2.81 -18.27
N ILE A 256 14.90 3.49 -19.30
CA ILE A 256 15.81 4.63 -19.15
C ILE A 256 15.38 5.74 -20.10
N ASP A 257 15.19 6.95 -19.58
CA ASP A 257 14.98 8.15 -20.38
C ASP A 257 16.04 9.23 -20.06
N ALA A 258 15.78 10.47 -20.46
CA ALA A 258 16.70 11.59 -20.26
C ALA A 258 17.01 11.92 -18.79
N TYR A 259 16.15 11.51 -17.84
CA TYR A 259 16.34 11.76 -16.42
C TYR A 259 17.01 10.59 -15.69
N GLY A 260 17.03 9.41 -16.30
CA GLY A 260 17.66 8.20 -15.76
C GLY A 260 16.70 6.99 -15.71
N PRO A 261 17.01 5.97 -14.90
CA PRO A 261 16.18 4.79 -14.78
C PRO A 261 14.80 5.06 -14.16
N TYR A 262 13.78 4.37 -14.68
CA TYR A 262 12.41 4.38 -14.15
C TYR A 262 11.71 3.04 -14.40
N TRP A 263 10.52 2.88 -13.84
CA TRP A 263 9.61 1.77 -14.16
C TRP A 263 8.30 2.27 -14.71
N THR A 264 7.75 1.55 -15.68
CA THR A 264 6.34 1.63 -16.05
C THR A 264 5.47 0.93 -15.01
N GLY A 265 4.18 1.24 -14.97
CA GLY A 265 3.24 0.57 -14.06
C GLY A 265 2.98 -0.88 -14.47
N TYR A 266 2.87 -1.11 -15.78
CA TYR A 266 2.50 -2.40 -16.35
C TYR A 266 3.24 -2.70 -17.64
N VAL A 267 3.38 -4.00 -17.93
CA VAL A 267 3.89 -4.52 -19.21
C VAL A 267 2.95 -5.63 -19.68
N ASN A 268 2.46 -5.53 -20.91
CA ASN A 268 1.66 -6.58 -21.55
C ASN A 268 2.54 -7.65 -22.23
N LEU A 269 1.91 -8.74 -22.69
CA LEU A 269 2.62 -9.89 -23.26
C LEU A 269 3.42 -9.54 -24.52
N ASP A 270 2.88 -8.67 -25.39
CA ASP A 270 3.56 -8.32 -26.64
C ASP A 270 4.84 -7.51 -26.41
N TYR A 271 4.79 -6.57 -25.47
CA TYR A 271 5.99 -5.83 -25.06
C TYR A 271 6.98 -6.75 -24.34
N TYR A 272 6.51 -7.62 -23.44
CA TYR A 272 7.37 -8.58 -22.74
C TYR A 272 8.12 -9.50 -23.72
N ALA A 273 7.42 -10.05 -24.71
CA ALA A 273 7.99 -11.03 -25.65
C ALA A 273 9.01 -10.43 -26.62
N ARG A 274 8.90 -9.13 -26.94
CA ARG A 274 9.74 -8.48 -27.98
C ARG A 274 10.73 -7.48 -27.43
N ARG A 275 10.40 -6.85 -26.30
CA ARG A 275 11.09 -5.70 -25.70
C ARG A 275 11.54 -4.68 -26.74
N ASP A 276 10.60 -4.30 -27.61
CA ASP A 276 10.86 -3.34 -28.69
C ASP A 276 11.14 -1.95 -28.11
N ARG A 277 12.42 -1.62 -27.97
CA ARG A 277 12.90 -0.36 -27.37
C ARG A 277 12.54 0.88 -28.19
N SER A 278 12.02 0.74 -29.41
CA SER A 278 11.45 1.87 -30.14
C SER A 278 10.15 2.36 -29.53
N ARG A 279 9.47 1.51 -28.75
CA ARG A 279 8.28 1.84 -27.95
C ARG A 279 8.73 1.98 -26.50
N GLN A 280 8.94 3.20 -26.02
CA GLN A 280 9.27 3.41 -24.60
C GLN A 280 7.97 3.58 -23.80
N PRO A 281 7.68 2.68 -22.84
CA PRO A 281 6.57 2.87 -21.91
C PRO A 281 6.78 4.13 -21.07
N LYS A 282 5.70 4.80 -20.69
CA LYS A 282 5.79 5.97 -19.82
C LYS A 282 6.16 5.58 -18.38
N PRO A 283 6.86 6.46 -17.64
CA PRO A 283 7.03 6.28 -16.21
C PRO A 283 5.69 6.11 -15.50
N ALA A 284 5.66 5.23 -14.50
CA ALA A 284 4.56 5.16 -13.56
C ALA A 284 4.48 6.45 -12.72
N ARG A 285 3.27 6.77 -12.27
CA ARG A 285 3.03 7.82 -11.27
C ARG A 285 3.93 7.63 -10.07
N ALA A 286 4.50 8.70 -9.54
CA ALA A 286 5.27 8.67 -8.30
C ALA A 286 4.34 8.51 -7.10
N SER A 287 4.10 7.28 -6.65
CA SER A 287 3.26 7.01 -5.49
C SER A 287 3.79 5.87 -4.62
N TRP A 288 3.11 5.64 -3.50
CA TRP A 288 3.27 4.40 -2.76
C TRP A 288 2.86 3.19 -3.60
N CYS A 289 1.67 3.24 -4.21
CA CYS A 289 1.12 2.08 -4.90
C CYS A 289 1.85 1.72 -6.20
N TYR A 290 2.41 2.70 -6.92
CA TYR A 290 3.11 2.50 -8.19
C TYR A 290 4.34 3.41 -8.32
N GLY A 291 5.31 2.98 -9.13
CA GLY A 291 6.46 3.79 -9.50
C GLY A 291 7.65 3.71 -8.54
N ALA A 292 8.62 4.58 -8.82
CA ALA A 292 9.94 4.51 -8.21
C ALA A 292 9.95 4.50 -6.67
N PRO A 293 9.12 5.29 -5.95
CA PRO A 293 9.15 5.30 -4.49
C PRO A 293 8.86 3.92 -3.87
N GLY A 294 7.77 3.27 -4.31
CA GLY A 294 7.38 1.95 -3.81
C GLY A 294 8.37 0.86 -4.17
N ILE A 295 8.87 0.87 -5.41
CA ILE A 295 9.83 -0.12 -5.89
C ILE A 295 11.19 0.05 -5.18
N ALA A 296 11.65 1.29 -4.99
CA ALA A 296 12.89 1.57 -4.27
C ALA A 296 12.82 1.06 -2.82
N ARG A 297 11.67 1.20 -2.14
CA ARG A 297 11.51 0.63 -0.80
C ARG A 297 11.61 -0.90 -0.79
N ALA A 298 11.00 -1.59 -1.75
CA ALA A 298 11.11 -3.05 -1.84
C ALA A 298 12.56 -3.49 -2.12
N LEU A 299 13.28 -2.77 -2.98
CA LEU A 299 14.71 -3.03 -3.25
C LEU A 299 15.60 -2.75 -2.03
N GLU A 300 15.30 -1.70 -1.25
CA GLU A 300 15.99 -1.41 0.02
C GLU A 300 15.82 -2.55 1.04
N LEU A 301 14.60 -3.09 1.16
CA LEU A 301 14.31 -4.25 2.01
C LEU A 301 15.09 -5.48 1.55
N ALA A 302 15.10 -5.76 0.24
CA ALA A 302 15.85 -6.87 -0.35
C ALA A 302 17.36 -6.73 -0.17
N ALA A 303 17.89 -5.52 -0.38
CA ALA A 303 19.29 -5.17 -0.15
C ALA A 303 19.71 -5.47 1.29
N THR A 304 18.86 -5.11 2.25
CA THR A 304 19.09 -5.37 3.68
C THR A 304 19.06 -6.87 3.97
N ALA A 305 18.05 -7.58 3.46
CA ALA A 305 17.88 -9.00 3.70
C ALA A 305 19.07 -9.82 3.17
N LEU A 306 19.55 -9.51 1.96
CA LEU A 306 20.58 -10.29 1.26
C LEU A 306 21.98 -9.67 1.33
N GLU A 307 22.17 -8.59 2.09
CA GLU A 307 23.43 -7.83 2.14
C GLU A 307 23.93 -7.41 0.75
N ARG A 308 23.00 -6.96 -0.11
CA ARG A 308 23.21 -6.58 -1.52
C ARG A 308 23.09 -5.06 -1.70
N PRO A 309 24.14 -4.28 -1.43
CA PRO A 309 24.08 -2.81 -1.50
C PRO A 309 23.81 -2.26 -2.91
N ASP A 310 24.07 -3.04 -3.95
CA ASP A 310 23.77 -2.71 -5.34
C ASP A 310 22.26 -2.60 -5.59
N LEU A 311 21.42 -3.40 -4.92
CA LEU A 311 19.96 -3.30 -5.02
C LEU A 311 19.45 -1.98 -4.44
N ASN A 312 19.98 -1.58 -3.27
CA ASN A 312 19.65 -0.28 -2.68
C ASN A 312 20.13 0.88 -3.58
N ALA A 313 21.32 0.76 -4.16
CA ALA A 313 21.85 1.76 -5.09
C ALA A 313 20.95 1.91 -6.33
N ALA A 314 20.45 0.80 -6.90
CA ALA A 314 19.54 0.82 -8.04
C ALA A 314 18.19 1.50 -7.73
N GLY A 315 17.63 1.23 -6.54
CA GLY A 315 16.42 1.91 -6.07
C GLY A 315 16.65 3.42 -5.86
N LEU A 316 17.74 3.79 -5.21
CA LEU A 316 18.10 5.19 -4.95
C LEU A 316 18.40 5.96 -6.25
N GLU A 317 19.03 5.32 -7.24
CA GLU A 317 19.26 5.89 -8.57
C GLU A 317 17.94 6.27 -9.25
N ALA A 318 16.93 5.40 -9.17
CA ALA A 318 15.61 5.67 -9.74
C ALA A 318 14.86 6.79 -8.98
N VAL A 319 14.98 6.86 -7.64
CA VAL A 319 14.46 8.00 -6.86
C VAL A 319 15.14 9.29 -7.29
N LYS A 320 16.48 9.32 -7.42
CA LYS A 320 17.20 10.50 -7.90
C LYS A 320 16.79 10.91 -9.32
N SER A 321 16.53 9.93 -10.19
CA SER A 321 16.03 10.16 -11.56
C SER A 321 14.63 10.77 -11.55
N LEU A 322 13.77 10.33 -10.64
CA LEU A 322 12.48 10.98 -10.39
C LEU A 322 12.66 12.42 -9.89
N LEU A 323 13.55 12.66 -8.92
CA LEU A 323 13.79 14.01 -8.38
C LEU A 323 14.40 14.98 -9.40
N ALA A 324 15.13 14.47 -10.39
CA ALA A 324 15.65 15.27 -11.50
C ALA A 324 14.59 15.63 -12.55
N ARG A 325 13.44 14.95 -12.54
CA ARG A 325 12.32 15.19 -13.45
C ARG A 325 11.45 16.36 -12.95
N PRO A 326 10.93 17.22 -13.86
CA PRO A 326 9.94 18.23 -13.50
C PRO A 326 8.78 17.63 -12.69
N VAL A 327 8.39 18.31 -11.62
CA VAL A 327 7.37 17.82 -10.68
C VAL A 327 6.02 17.55 -11.35
N ASP A 328 5.68 18.31 -12.40
CA ASP A 328 4.43 18.12 -13.17
C ASP A 328 4.40 16.78 -13.92
N ASP A 329 5.57 16.20 -14.23
CA ASP A 329 5.67 14.90 -14.88
C ASP A 329 5.63 13.73 -13.88
N TRP A 330 5.54 13.99 -12.57
CA TRP A 330 5.42 12.94 -11.55
C TRP A 330 4.03 12.29 -11.52
N ALA A 331 3.06 12.91 -12.21
CA ALA A 331 1.67 12.48 -12.30
C ALA A 331 0.95 12.34 -10.94
N VAL A 332 1.35 13.11 -9.93
CA VAL A 332 0.71 13.16 -8.62
C VAL A 332 -0.44 14.17 -8.67
N THR A 333 -1.65 13.70 -8.42
CA THR A 333 -2.89 14.44 -8.74
C THR A 333 -3.65 14.97 -7.53
N ASP A 334 -3.30 14.51 -6.34
CA ASP A 334 -4.04 14.78 -5.11
C ASP A 334 -3.10 14.74 -3.89
N ASP A 335 -3.66 15.03 -2.72
CA ASP A 335 -2.94 15.09 -1.46
C ASP A 335 -2.93 13.76 -0.70
N MET A 336 -3.53 12.70 -1.25
CA MET A 336 -3.86 11.47 -0.51
C MET A 336 -2.65 10.57 -0.24
N LEU A 337 -2.85 9.56 0.61
CA LEU A 337 -1.78 8.66 1.03
C LEU A 337 -1.41 7.61 -0.02
N CYS A 338 -2.40 7.01 -0.69
CA CYS A 338 -2.15 5.91 -1.63
C CYS A 338 -1.31 6.36 -2.83
N HIS A 339 -1.63 7.55 -3.34
CA HIS A 339 -1.04 8.07 -4.57
C HIS A 339 -0.96 9.59 -4.72
N GLY A 340 -0.98 10.28 -3.59
CA GLY A 340 -0.83 11.72 -3.51
C GLY A 340 0.41 12.15 -2.74
N TRP A 341 0.44 13.45 -2.44
CA TRP A 341 1.55 14.11 -1.76
C TRP A 341 1.80 13.59 -0.34
N ALA A 342 0.76 13.19 0.41
CA ALA A 342 0.95 12.62 1.75
C ALA A 342 1.72 11.29 1.72
N GLY A 343 1.44 10.43 0.73
CA GLY A 343 2.18 9.19 0.54
C GLY A 343 3.66 9.44 0.27
N LEU A 344 3.95 10.35 -0.65
CA LEU A 344 5.33 10.73 -0.98
C LEU A 344 6.05 11.38 0.21
N LEU A 345 5.37 12.25 0.96
CA LEU A 345 5.93 12.85 2.17
C LEU A 345 6.40 11.76 3.14
N HIS A 346 5.52 10.81 3.46
CA HIS A 346 5.83 9.74 4.40
C HIS A 346 7.00 8.87 3.92
N MET A 347 6.99 8.49 2.65
CA MET A 347 8.03 7.64 2.06
C MET A 347 9.39 8.34 1.97
N PHE A 348 9.42 9.59 1.52
CA PHE A 348 10.67 10.34 1.38
C PHE A 348 11.22 10.80 2.73
N ALA A 349 10.38 11.20 3.69
CA ALA A 349 10.83 11.46 5.05
C ALA A 349 11.44 10.19 5.69
N GLY A 350 10.81 9.03 5.48
CA GLY A 350 11.36 7.76 5.93
C GLY A 350 12.70 7.42 5.25
N LEU A 351 12.78 7.60 3.93
CA LEU A 351 14.03 7.39 3.18
C LEU A 351 15.14 8.31 3.68
N ASP A 352 14.87 9.60 3.91
CA ASP A 352 15.86 10.55 4.39
C ASP A 352 16.35 10.22 5.80
N ARG A 353 15.46 9.77 6.70
CA ARG A 353 15.86 9.28 8.04
C ARG A 353 16.84 8.10 7.95
N ARG A 354 16.61 7.17 7.03
CA ARG A 354 17.48 5.99 6.84
C ARG A 354 18.74 6.31 6.03
N GLN A 355 18.66 7.28 5.13
CA GLN A 355 19.74 7.69 4.22
C GLN A 355 19.77 9.24 4.12
N PRO A 356 20.37 9.93 5.10
CA PRO A 356 20.35 11.39 5.17
C PRO A 356 20.87 12.07 3.90
N GLY A 357 20.06 12.98 3.34
CA GLY A 357 20.38 13.73 2.14
C GLY A 357 20.01 13.01 0.83
N ALA A 358 19.36 11.84 0.88
CA ALA A 358 18.96 11.08 -0.30
C ALA A 358 17.93 11.82 -1.17
N VAL A 359 17.10 12.66 -0.54
CA VAL A 359 15.97 13.35 -1.19
C VAL A 359 16.07 14.88 -1.16
N GLY A 360 17.12 15.44 -0.55
CA GLY A 360 17.37 16.89 -0.53
C GLY A 360 16.22 17.68 0.14
N PRO A 361 15.87 18.89 -0.37
CA PRO A 361 14.84 19.74 0.23
C PRO A 361 13.40 19.26 -0.05
N VAL A 362 13.22 18.26 -0.92
CA VAL A 362 11.91 17.82 -1.44
C VAL A 362 10.93 17.43 -0.34
N VAL A 363 11.41 16.88 0.78
CA VAL A 363 10.54 16.52 1.91
C VAL A 363 9.83 17.76 2.47
N ASP A 364 10.56 18.86 2.65
CA ASP A 364 10.00 20.11 3.16
C ASP A 364 9.13 20.82 2.11
N GLU A 365 9.49 20.72 0.82
CA GLU A 365 8.67 21.26 -0.29
C GLU A 365 7.32 20.54 -0.41
N ILE A 366 7.30 19.21 -0.26
CA ILE A 366 6.04 18.44 -0.23
C ILE A 366 5.22 18.80 1.01
N ALA A 367 5.85 18.95 2.17
CA ALA A 367 5.16 19.37 3.39
C ALA A 367 4.54 20.77 3.25
N GLU A 368 5.26 21.72 2.66
CA GLU A 368 4.75 23.06 2.37
C GLU A 368 3.54 23.02 1.43
N ARG A 369 3.59 22.17 0.41
CA ARG A 369 2.46 21.95 -0.50
C ARG A 369 1.22 21.44 0.23
N LEU A 370 1.36 20.40 1.05
CA LEU A 370 0.25 19.84 1.83
C LEU A 370 -0.33 20.88 2.80
N VAL A 371 0.52 21.61 3.52
CA VAL A 371 0.10 22.71 4.41
C VAL A 371 -0.67 23.79 3.64
N SER A 372 -0.23 24.10 2.43
CA SER A 372 -0.87 25.12 1.58
C SER A 372 -2.17 24.65 0.94
N SER A 373 -2.32 23.33 0.70
CA SER A 373 -3.55 22.72 0.18
C SER A 373 -4.65 22.61 1.23
N TYR A 374 -4.35 22.79 2.51
CA TYR A 374 -5.34 22.71 3.58
C TYR A 374 -6.45 23.75 3.39
N ASP A 375 -7.68 23.27 3.20
CA ASP A 375 -8.88 24.07 3.07
C ASP A 375 -9.70 23.97 4.37
N PRO A 376 -9.70 25.00 5.24
CA PRO A 376 -10.45 24.97 6.48
C PRO A 376 -11.97 24.86 6.26
N THR A 377 -12.47 25.16 5.06
CA THR A 377 -13.89 25.05 4.68
C THR A 377 -14.31 23.63 4.27
N ALA A 378 -13.36 22.76 3.92
CA ALA A 378 -13.63 21.35 3.68
C ALA A 378 -13.89 20.63 5.01
N PRO A 379 -14.91 19.76 5.12
CA PRO A 379 -15.20 19.01 6.34
C PRO A 379 -13.99 18.40 7.03
N PHE A 380 -13.07 17.82 6.25
CA PHE A 380 -11.85 17.19 6.74
C PHE A 380 -10.57 17.87 6.22
N GLY A 381 -10.61 19.17 5.89
CA GLY A 381 -9.44 19.93 5.46
C GLY A 381 -8.96 19.66 4.02
N TYR A 382 -9.26 18.49 3.47
CA TYR A 382 -8.83 18.03 2.15
C TYR A 382 -9.97 17.32 1.43
N ARG A 383 -9.98 17.38 0.11
CA ARG A 383 -10.96 16.70 -0.74
C ARG A 383 -10.25 15.79 -1.74
N TYR A 384 -10.87 14.66 -2.02
CA TYR A 384 -10.42 13.73 -3.04
C TYR A 384 -11.25 13.88 -4.30
N TYR A 385 -10.58 14.04 -5.45
CA TYR A 385 -11.24 14.01 -6.74
C TYR A 385 -11.27 12.58 -7.26
N GLN A 386 -12.46 12.01 -7.43
CA GLN A 386 -12.67 10.68 -8.00
C GLN A 386 -12.89 10.82 -9.52
N PRO A 387 -11.88 10.57 -10.36
CA PRO A 387 -11.96 10.86 -11.79
C PRO A 387 -12.99 9.99 -12.52
N MET A 388 -13.26 8.77 -12.06
CA MET A 388 -14.24 7.88 -12.70
C MET A 388 -15.69 8.26 -12.42
N ALA A 389 -15.92 9.14 -11.43
CA ALA A 389 -17.23 9.69 -11.10
C ALA A 389 -17.33 11.19 -11.39
N ASP A 390 -16.23 11.83 -11.83
CA ASP A 390 -16.11 13.29 -11.99
C ASP A 390 -16.65 14.07 -10.77
N LEU A 391 -16.21 13.66 -9.57
CA LEU A 391 -16.78 14.12 -8.31
C LEU A 391 -15.71 14.37 -7.24
N TRP A 392 -15.89 15.46 -6.49
CA TRP A 392 -15.12 15.75 -5.28
C TRP A 392 -15.80 15.12 -4.06
N LEU A 393 -15.00 14.42 -3.25
CA LEU A 393 -15.44 13.66 -2.09
C LEU A 393 -14.70 14.12 -0.83
N ASP A 394 -15.44 14.25 0.26
CA ASP A 394 -14.91 14.46 1.60
C ASP A 394 -14.76 13.09 2.28
N LEU A 395 -13.59 12.47 2.12
CA LEU A 395 -13.33 11.11 2.62
C LEU A 395 -12.50 11.12 3.91
N PRO A 396 -12.91 10.37 4.95
CA PRO A 396 -12.20 10.35 6.22
C PRO A 396 -11.11 9.28 6.27
N GLY A 397 -11.09 8.31 5.35
CA GLY A 397 -10.31 7.08 5.51
C GLY A 397 -8.81 7.21 5.25
N LEU A 398 -8.14 6.05 5.16
CA LEU A 398 -6.67 5.96 5.14
C LEU A 398 -6.08 6.26 3.76
N MET A 399 -6.58 5.62 2.70
CA MET A 399 -5.92 5.63 1.39
C MET A 399 -6.20 6.89 0.56
N GLU A 400 -7.44 7.33 0.59
CA GLU A 400 -7.98 8.43 -0.23
C GLU A 400 -8.62 9.52 0.65
N GLY A 401 -8.26 9.57 1.93
CA GLY A 401 -8.93 10.44 2.91
C GLY A 401 -8.01 11.10 3.92
N ALA A 402 -8.61 11.94 4.74
CA ALA A 402 -7.92 12.83 5.67
C ALA A 402 -7.11 12.11 6.75
N THR A 403 -7.49 10.89 7.15
CA THR A 403 -6.71 10.11 8.14
C THR A 403 -5.31 9.80 7.60
N GLY A 404 -5.19 9.38 6.34
CA GLY A 404 -3.87 9.10 5.75
C GLY A 404 -2.98 10.34 5.68
N ILE A 405 -3.57 11.48 5.36
CA ILE A 405 -2.88 12.77 5.34
C ILE A 405 -2.40 13.14 6.75
N ALA A 406 -3.29 13.02 7.75
CA ALA A 406 -2.95 13.30 9.15
C ALA A 406 -1.80 12.43 9.65
N LEU A 407 -1.82 11.12 9.35
CA LEU A 407 -0.76 10.18 9.76
C LEU A 407 0.60 10.52 9.12
N ALA A 408 0.62 10.90 7.84
CA ALA A 408 1.84 11.32 7.15
C ALA A 408 2.40 12.64 7.71
N LEU A 409 1.52 13.64 7.89
CA LEU A 409 1.88 14.93 8.48
C LEU A 409 2.35 14.79 9.93
N ASP A 410 1.79 13.87 10.70
CA ASP A 410 2.19 13.60 12.08
C ASP A 410 3.61 12.99 12.15
N SER A 411 3.91 11.97 11.32
CA SER A 411 5.27 11.42 11.22
C SER A 411 6.29 12.49 10.80
N TYR A 412 5.94 13.34 9.83
CA TYR A 412 6.77 14.47 9.44
C TYR A 412 6.91 15.50 10.58
N ALA A 413 5.85 15.87 11.28
CA ALA A 413 5.93 16.85 12.35
C ALA A 413 6.83 16.38 13.51
N ARG A 414 6.78 15.08 13.85
CA ARG A 414 7.58 14.46 14.91
C ARG A 414 9.02 14.12 14.52
N ASP A 415 9.32 14.11 13.23
CA ASP A 415 10.58 13.60 12.68
C ASP A 415 10.91 12.16 13.09
N ALA A 416 9.89 11.32 13.21
CA ALA A 416 10.03 9.99 13.76
C ALA A 416 9.17 8.97 13.02
N ASP A 417 9.58 7.71 13.11
CA ASP A 417 8.78 6.60 12.63
C ASP A 417 7.44 6.51 13.39
N PRO A 418 6.42 5.86 12.80
CA PRO A 418 5.13 5.70 13.47
C PRO A 418 5.23 4.89 14.76
N ILE A 419 4.57 5.37 15.81
CA ILE A 419 4.56 4.78 17.14
C ILE A 419 3.81 3.46 17.15
N THR A 420 2.69 3.38 16.41
CA THR A 420 1.86 2.18 16.29
C THR A 420 2.32 1.24 15.18
N GLY A 421 3.30 1.67 14.38
CA GLY A 421 3.71 0.98 13.16
C GLY A 421 2.55 0.81 12.18
N TRP A 422 1.68 1.80 12.02
CA TRP A 422 0.53 1.71 11.11
C TRP A 422 0.97 1.51 9.65
N ASP A 423 2.11 2.09 9.28
CA ASP A 423 2.71 2.01 7.95
C ASP A 423 3.33 0.65 7.63
N SER A 424 3.36 -0.26 8.62
CA SER A 424 3.68 -1.67 8.38
C SER A 424 2.70 -2.31 7.39
N LEU A 425 1.43 -1.86 7.40
CA LEU A 425 0.40 -2.32 6.46
C LEU A 425 0.73 -1.96 5.01
N LEU A 426 1.65 -1.00 4.81
CA LEU A 426 2.09 -0.47 3.52
C LEU A 426 3.47 -0.99 3.10
N LEU A 427 4.05 -1.95 3.84
CA LEU A 427 5.43 -2.44 3.67
C LEU A 427 6.50 -1.33 3.82
N LEU A 428 6.21 -0.29 4.59
CA LEU A 428 7.14 0.82 4.80
C LEU A 428 8.00 0.67 6.06
N SER A 429 7.53 -0.08 7.07
CA SER A 429 8.24 -0.40 8.32
C SER A 429 8.30 -1.89 8.63
#